data_AF-A0A8T5MPF6-F1
#
_entry.id   AF-A0A8T5MPF6-F1
#
_cell.length_a   1.000
_cell.length_b   1.000
_cell.length_c   1.000
_cell.angle_alpha   90.00
_cell.angle_beta   90.00
_cell.angle_gamma   90.00
#
_symmetry.space_group_name_H-M   'P 1'
#
loop_
_entity.id
_entity.type
_entity.pdbx_description
1 polymer ?
#
loop_
_entity_poly.entity_id
_entity_poly.type
_entity_poly.pdbx_seq_one_letter_code
_entity_poly.pdbx_strand_id
1 'polypeptide(L)'
;MNKKAQFYFLAVVVIASIYIAFATIVNGINYNPLSRLEYQSEGIKIEISNLLDYLSYGGFSDAESKTIITNFSNSYLNEIGEDKDILFAFGKYPSMTLVGKRLEATEVSVDVGNGKESVNELGEFEKDYVMSSSNLALYLDNTLYNFTFYPGQNIYYLIKHSYNNQIFIVKG
;
A
#
# COMPACT_ATOMS: atom_id res chain seq x y z
N MET A 1 17.76 38.65 51.08
CA MET A 1 17.43 37.73 49.97
C MET A 1 16.23 38.27 49.20
N ASN A 2 16.35 38.38 47.88
CA ASN A 2 15.40 39.11 47.04
C ASN A 2 14.20 38.21 46.69
N LYS A 3 13.07 38.37 47.38
CA LYS A 3 11.87 37.50 47.24
C LYS A 3 11.36 37.39 45.79
N LYS A 4 11.59 38.43 44.97
CA LYS A 4 11.26 38.44 43.54
C LYS A 4 12.08 37.42 42.74
N ALA A 5 13.38 37.30 43.02
CA ALA A 5 14.26 36.36 42.32
C ALA A 5 13.89 34.89 42.61
N GLN A 6 13.43 34.60 43.84
CA GLN A 6 12.94 33.27 44.21
C GLN A 6 11.65 32.90 43.46
N PHE A 7 10.76 33.88 43.26
CA PHE A 7 9.52 33.65 42.51
C PHE A 7 9.79 33.36 41.02
N TYR A 8 10.71 34.11 40.40
CA TYR A 8 11.12 33.84 39.01
C TYR A 8 11.81 32.49 38.87
N PHE A 9 12.67 32.11 39.83
CA PHE A 9 13.33 30.81 39.83
C PHE A 9 12.31 29.67 39.92
N LEU A 10 11.32 29.78 40.80
CA LEU A 10 10.25 28.79 40.93
C LEU A 10 9.45 28.66 39.63
N ALA A 11 9.10 29.78 38.98
CA ALA A 11 8.39 29.77 37.71
C ALA A 11 9.18 29.05 36.61
N VAL A 12 10.49 29.27 36.52
CA VAL A 12 11.36 28.60 35.54
C VAL A 12 11.41 27.10 35.76
N VAL A 13 11.51 26.64 37.02
CA VAL A 13 11.51 25.20 37.35
C VAL A 13 10.19 24.54 36.95
N VAL A 14 9.06 25.22 37.21
CA VAL A 14 7.73 24.73 36.82
C VAL A 14 7.63 24.61 35.30
N ILE A 15 8.01 25.65 34.55
CA ILE A 15 7.97 25.63 33.07
C ILE A 15 8.88 24.54 32.51
N ALA A 16 10.10 24.39 33.05
CA ALA A 16 11.03 23.35 32.63
C ALA A 16 10.48 21.94 32.87
N SER A 17 9.83 21.71 34.02
CA SER A 17 9.22 20.40 34.33
C SER A 17 8.08 20.05 33.38
N ILE A 18 7.25 21.03 33.00
CA ILE A 18 6.17 20.86 32.02
C ILE A 18 6.76 20.54 30.64
N TYR A 19 7.83 21.23 30.24
CA TYR A 19 8.49 21.00 28.97
C TYR A 19 9.10 19.59 28.88
N ILE A 20 9.76 19.13 29.95
CA ILE A 20 10.32 17.77 30.03
C ILE A 20 9.19 16.72 29.94
N ALA A 21 8.06 16.94 30.62
CA ALA A 21 6.91 16.05 30.54
C ALA A 21 6.36 15.95 29.11
N PHE A 22 6.20 17.08 28.41
CA PHE A 22 5.76 17.08 27.01
C PHE A 22 6.77 16.39 26.08
N ALA A 23 8.06 16.69 26.22
CA ALA A 23 9.11 16.05 25.40
C ALA A 23 9.13 14.53 25.60
N THR A 24 8.90 14.05 26.82
CA THR A 24 8.85 12.61 27.15
C THR A 24 7.62 11.95 26.53
N ILE A 25 6.45 12.59 26.58
CA ILE A 25 5.22 12.08 25.95
C ILE A 25 5.36 12.04 24.43
N VAL A 26 5.87 13.11 23.81
CA VAL A 26 6.06 13.20 22.36
C VAL A 26 7.05 12.13 21.88
N ASN A 27 8.15 11.90 22.61
CA ASN A 27 9.11 10.83 22.29
C ASN A 27 8.56 9.42 22.59
N GLY A 28 7.61 9.29 23.52
CA GLY A 28 7.00 8.01 23.88
C GLY A 28 5.93 7.53 22.90
N ILE A 29 5.39 8.40 22.06
CA ILE A 29 4.49 8.03 20.96
C ILE A 29 5.36 7.44 19.84
N ASN A 30 5.71 6.17 19.98
CA ASN A 30 6.28 5.40 18.88
C ASN A 30 5.20 5.25 17.80
N TYR A 31 5.27 6.08 16.76
CA TYR A 31 4.52 5.87 15.54
C TYR A 31 4.92 4.50 14.97
N ASN A 32 4.01 3.54 15.01
CA ASN A 32 4.25 2.22 14.41
C ASN A 32 3.67 2.22 12.99
N PRO A 33 4.49 2.47 11.95
CA PRO A 33 4.03 2.48 10.56
C PRO A 33 3.43 1.14 10.12
N LEU A 34 3.85 0.01 10.73
CA LEU A 34 3.30 -1.31 10.44
C LEU A 34 1.82 -1.40 10.80
N SER A 35 1.45 -1.02 12.03
CA SER A 35 0.06 -1.20 12.50
C SER A 35 -0.94 -0.38 11.68
N ARG A 36 -0.52 0.79 11.17
CA ARG A 36 -1.36 1.59 10.27
C ARG A 36 -1.50 0.95 8.89
N LEU A 37 -0.40 0.44 8.34
CA LEU A 37 -0.39 -0.22 7.04
C LEU A 37 -1.20 -1.53 7.06
N GLU A 38 -1.10 -2.30 8.14
CA GLU A 38 -1.92 -3.49 8.40
C GLU A 38 -3.41 -3.16 8.47
N TYR A 39 -3.78 -2.10 9.20
CA TYR A 39 -5.18 -1.65 9.26
C TYR A 39 -5.72 -1.24 7.89
N GLN A 40 -4.93 -0.50 7.09
CA GLN A 40 -5.30 -0.12 5.73
C GLN A 40 -5.47 -1.36 4.83
N SER A 41 -4.57 -2.33 4.96
CA SER A 41 -4.64 -3.60 4.22
C SER A 41 -5.89 -4.41 4.56
N GLU A 42 -6.30 -4.48 5.82
CA GLU A 42 -7.52 -5.19 6.20
C GLU A 42 -8.76 -4.51 5.61
N GLY A 43 -8.77 -3.17 5.56
CA GLY A 43 -9.83 -2.41 4.87
C GLY A 43 -9.92 -2.76 3.38
N ILE A 44 -8.78 -2.74 2.68
CA ILE A 44 -8.70 -3.10 1.26
C ILE A 44 -9.21 -4.51 1.02
N LYS A 45 -8.82 -5.47 1.88
CA LYS A 45 -9.26 -6.86 1.77
C LYS A 45 -10.77 -7.00 1.91
N ILE A 46 -11.38 -6.30 2.86
CA ILE A 46 -12.84 -6.29 3.04
C ILE A 46 -13.52 -5.70 1.79
N GLU A 47 -12.99 -4.61 1.26
CA GLU A 47 -13.57 -3.98 0.06
C GLU A 47 -13.39 -4.81 -1.21
N ILE A 48 -12.24 -5.47 -1.38
CA ILE A 48 -12.03 -6.44 -2.47
C ILE A 48 -13.06 -7.57 -2.35
N SER A 49 -13.32 -8.10 -1.15
CA SER A 49 -14.35 -9.12 -0.96
C SER A 49 -15.73 -8.63 -1.38
N ASN A 50 -16.13 -7.44 -0.93
CA ASN A 50 -17.41 -6.84 -1.30
C ASN A 50 -17.51 -6.56 -2.81
N LEU A 51 -16.40 -6.14 -3.42
CA LEU A 51 -16.31 -5.89 -4.86
C LEU A 51 -16.46 -7.19 -5.65
N LEU A 52 -15.79 -8.27 -5.24
CA LEU A 52 -15.94 -9.58 -5.87
C LEU A 52 -17.36 -10.12 -5.75
N ASP A 53 -18.03 -9.93 -4.60
CA ASP A 53 -19.44 -10.27 -4.42
C ASP A 53 -20.31 -9.45 -5.39
N TYR A 54 -20.12 -8.13 -5.43
CA TYR A 54 -20.85 -7.24 -6.33
C TYR A 54 -20.69 -7.66 -7.80
N LEU A 55 -19.47 -7.97 -8.23
CA LEU A 55 -19.19 -8.42 -9.59
C LEU A 55 -19.86 -9.77 -9.90
N SER A 56 -19.85 -10.69 -8.93
CA SER A 56 -20.42 -12.04 -9.08
C SER A 56 -21.95 -12.03 -9.20
N TYR A 57 -22.64 -11.13 -8.48
CA TYR A 57 -24.10 -11.01 -8.54
C TYR A 57 -24.60 -10.11 -9.67
N GLY A 58 -23.80 -9.13 -10.10
CA GLY A 58 -24.24 -8.12 -11.07
C GLY A 58 -24.33 -8.60 -12.52
N GLY A 59 -23.73 -9.75 -12.87
CA GLY A 59 -23.77 -10.28 -14.23
C GLY A 59 -23.03 -9.42 -15.25
N PHE A 60 -22.01 -8.69 -14.81
CA PHE A 60 -21.20 -7.82 -15.66
C PHE A 60 -20.39 -8.61 -16.70
N SER A 61 -20.15 -8.00 -17.85
CA SER A 61 -19.16 -8.49 -18.81
C SER A 61 -17.73 -8.36 -18.27
N ASP A 62 -16.78 -9.07 -18.89
CA ASP A 62 -15.37 -8.98 -18.52
C ASP A 62 -14.82 -7.54 -18.68
N ALA A 63 -15.29 -6.80 -19.68
CA ALA A 63 -14.88 -5.40 -19.92
C ALA A 63 -15.44 -4.43 -18.87
N GLU A 64 -16.69 -4.61 -18.45
CA GLU A 64 -17.30 -3.84 -17.36
C GLU A 64 -16.60 -4.16 -16.03
N SER A 65 -16.36 -5.44 -15.76
CA SER A 65 -15.64 -5.90 -14.57
C SER A 65 -14.24 -5.29 -14.51
N LYS A 66 -13.49 -5.30 -15.63
CA LYS A 66 -12.19 -4.63 -15.74
C LYS A 66 -12.32 -3.15 -15.37
N THR A 67 -13.28 -2.44 -15.96
CA THR A 67 -13.47 -1.00 -15.72
C THR A 67 -13.76 -0.69 -14.25
N ILE A 68 -14.62 -1.49 -13.61
CA ILE A 68 -14.96 -1.33 -12.19
C ILE A 68 -13.73 -1.54 -11.31
N ILE A 69 -12.93 -2.59 -11.58
CA ILE A 69 -11.73 -2.90 -10.78
C ILE A 69 -10.61 -1.89 -11.03
N THR A 70 -10.45 -1.39 -12.26
CA THR A 70 -9.54 -0.29 -12.56
C THR A 70 -9.92 0.96 -11.76
N ASN A 71 -11.21 1.32 -11.72
CA ASN A 71 -11.67 2.48 -10.95
C ASN A 71 -11.45 2.30 -9.45
N PHE A 72 -11.72 1.10 -8.92
CA PHE A 72 -11.38 0.74 -7.55
C PHE A 72 -9.87 0.86 -7.27
N SER A 73 -9.03 0.33 -8.15
CA SER A 73 -7.58 0.39 -7.99
C SER A 73 -7.10 1.85 -7.95
N ASN A 74 -7.62 2.67 -8.86
CA ASN A 74 -7.27 4.09 -8.99
C ASN A 74 -7.72 4.94 -7.79
N SER A 75 -8.84 4.62 -7.12
CA SER A 75 -9.22 5.33 -5.89
C SER A 75 -8.17 5.09 -4.80
N TYR A 76 -7.67 3.86 -4.68
CA TYR A 76 -6.66 3.50 -3.70
C TYR A 76 -5.25 4.05 -4.00
N LEU A 77 -4.88 4.25 -5.27
CA LEU A 77 -3.61 4.89 -5.62
C LEU A 77 -3.46 6.28 -4.99
N ASN A 78 -4.58 6.98 -4.81
CA ASN A 78 -4.62 8.33 -4.25
C ASN A 78 -4.78 8.34 -2.72
N GLU A 79 -5.50 7.38 -2.14
CA GLU A 79 -5.84 7.38 -0.70
C GLU A 79 -4.73 6.84 0.21
N ILE A 80 -3.90 5.91 -0.26
CA ILE A 80 -2.91 5.21 0.57
C ILE A 80 -1.71 6.11 0.95
N GLY A 81 -1.46 7.16 0.18
CA GLY A 81 -0.44 8.18 0.43
C GLY A 81 0.65 8.22 -0.64
N GLU A 82 1.31 9.37 -0.79
CA GLU A 82 2.32 9.62 -1.84
C GLU A 82 3.65 8.88 -1.61
N ASP A 83 3.89 8.41 -0.38
CA ASP A 83 5.13 7.78 0.08
C ASP A 83 5.12 6.25 -0.02
N LYS A 84 4.14 5.68 -0.73
CA LYS A 84 3.96 4.23 -0.85
C LYS A 84 3.88 3.81 -2.30
N ASP A 85 4.52 2.69 -2.61
CA ASP A 85 4.26 1.96 -3.85
C ASP A 85 3.04 1.08 -3.63
N ILE A 86 2.17 1.03 -4.63
CA ILE A 86 0.94 0.24 -4.60
C ILE A 86 0.73 -0.40 -5.96
N LEU A 87 0.44 -1.69 -5.94
CA LEU A 87 0.26 -2.51 -7.12
C LEU A 87 -1.01 -3.32 -6.93
N PHE A 88 -1.90 -3.31 -7.91
CA PHE A 88 -3.07 -4.17 -8.02
C PHE A 88 -2.92 -5.03 -9.27
N ALA A 89 -2.94 -6.35 -9.09
CA ALA A 89 -2.95 -7.30 -10.18
C ALA A 89 -4.31 -8.01 -10.20
N PHE A 90 -5.09 -7.84 -11.26
CA PHE A 90 -6.44 -8.38 -11.34
C PHE A 90 -6.76 -8.89 -12.74
N GLY A 91 -7.79 -9.73 -12.84
CA GLY A 91 -8.22 -10.30 -14.10
C GLY A 91 -8.69 -11.75 -13.97
N LYS A 92 -8.82 -12.38 -15.12
CA LYS A 92 -9.27 -13.75 -15.30
C LYS A 92 -8.38 -14.43 -16.31
N TYR A 93 -7.75 -15.54 -15.91
CA TYR A 93 -6.83 -16.27 -16.78
C TYR A 93 -7.47 -16.55 -18.17
N PRO A 94 -6.77 -16.25 -19.28
CA PRO A 94 -5.37 -15.82 -19.36
C PRO A 94 -5.14 -14.31 -19.31
N SER A 95 -6.16 -13.47 -19.17
CA SER A 95 -6.00 -12.00 -19.18
C SER A 95 -5.80 -11.44 -17.77
N MET A 96 -4.81 -10.57 -17.61
CA MET A 96 -4.63 -9.78 -16.40
C MET A 96 -4.30 -8.33 -16.71
N THR A 97 -4.60 -7.47 -15.76
CA THR A 97 -4.25 -6.06 -15.75
C THR A 97 -3.47 -5.79 -14.46
N LEU A 98 -2.35 -5.08 -14.59
CA LEU A 98 -1.57 -4.54 -13.50
C LEU A 98 -1.81 -3.02 -13.48
N VAL A 99 -2.41 -2.53 -12.41
CA VAL A 99 -2.54 -1.09 -12.13
C VAL A 99 -1.66 -0.78 -10.94
N GLY A 100 -0.95 0.33 -10.97
CA GLY A 100 -0.11 0.68 -9.82
C GLY A 100 0.44 2.08 -9.84
N LYS A 101 1.07 2.46 -8.73
CA LYS A 101 1.87 3.65 -8.57
C LYS A 101 3.26 3.24 -8.11
N ARG A 102 4.26 3.52 -8.94
CA ARG A 102 5.67 3.20 -8.67
C ARG A 102 6.47 4.47 -8.36
N LEU A 103 7.20 4.43 -7.27
CA LEU A 103 8.16 5.45 -6.85
C LEU A 103 9.55 5.16 -7.44
N GLU A 104 10.36 6.21 -7.59
CA GLU A 104 11.64 6.15 -8.30
C GLU A 104 12.63 5.11 -7.72
N ALA A 105 12.57 4.88 -6.40
CA ALA A 105 13.45 3.95 -5.69
C ALA A 105 12.98 2.49 -5.72
N THR A 106 11.91 2.17 -6.47
CA THR A 106 11.30 0.84 -6.49
C THR A 106 11.39 0.22 -7.88
N GLU A 107 11.92 -1.00 -7.96
CA GLU A 107 11.92 -1.80 -9.18
C GLU A 107 10.73 -2.75 -9.20
N VAL A 108 9.90 -2.66 -10.25
CA VAL A 108 8.76 -3.55 -10.45
C VAL A 108 8.97 -4.37 -11.71
N SER A 109 8.78 -5.68 -11.62
CA SER A 109 8.80 -6.55 -12.79
C SER A 109 7.81 -7.69 -12.66
N VAL A 110 7.26 -8.13 -13.77
CA VAL A 110 6.22 -9.17 -13.87
C VAL A 110 6.75 -10.31 -14.73
N ASP A 111 6.47 -11.54 -14.32
CA ASP A 111 6.63 -12.73 -15.16
C ASP A 111 5.29 -13.44 -15.28
N VAL A 112 4.73 -13.41 -16.48
CA VAL A 112 3.48 -14.09 -16.87
C VAL A 112 3.72 -15.44 -17.56
N GLY A 113 4.92 -15.98 -17.40
CA GLY A 113 5.42 -17.27 -17.91
C GLY A 113 6.16 -17.19 -19.25
N ASN A 114 6.36 -15.99 -19.80
CA ASN A 114 7.21 -15.75 -20.98
C ASN A 114 8.57 -15.14 -20.60
N GLY A 115 8.90 -15.09 -19.30
CA GLY A 115 10.07 -14.44 -18.77
C GLY A 115 9.74 -13.11 -18.09
N LYS A 116 10.74 -12.57 -17.39
CA LYS A 116 10.64 -11.37 -16.58
C LYS A 116 10.61 -10.11 -17.44
N GLU A 117 9.55 -9.31 -17.33
CA GLU A 117 9.37 -8.00 -17.95
C GLU A 117 9.43 -6.90 -16.88
N SER A 118 10.22 -5.85 -17.12
CA SER A 118 10.30 -4.69 -16.20
C SER A 118 9.20 -3.66 -16.49
N VAL A 119 8.58 -3.15 -15.43
CA VAL A 119 7.65 -2.02 -15.46
C VAL A 119 8.47 -0.75 -15.21
N ASN A 120 8.70 0.03 -16.28
CA ASN A 120 9.59 1.19 -16.26
C ASN A 120 8.85 2.51 -16.05
N GLU A 121 7.52 2.49 -16.04
CA GLU A 121 6.67 3.65 -15.83
C GLU A 121 6.83 4.16 -14.40
N LEU A 122 7.12 5.45 -14.25
CA LEU A 122 7.18 6.14 -12.96
C LEU A 122 5.83 6.79 -12.69
N GLY A 123 5.39 6.79 -11.43
CA GLY A 123 4.07 7.27 -11.05
C GLY A 123 2.98 6.23 -11.34
N GLU A 124 1.79 6.70 -11.67
CA GLU A 124 0.62 5.86 -11.95
C GLU A 124 0.72 5.19 -13.33
N PHE A 125 0.36 3.92 -13.42
CA PHE A 125 0.38 3.15 -14.65
C PHE A 125 -0.71 2.07 -14.67
N GLU A 126 -1.09 1.68 -15.89
CA GLU A 126 -1.92 0.51 -16.17
C GLU A 126 -1.26 -0.28 -17.31
N LYS A 127 -1.15 -1.59 -17.14
CA LYS A 127 -0.63 -2.51 -18.15
C LYS A 127 -1.47 -3.78 -18.24
N ASP A 128 -1.80 -4.18 -19.45
CA ASP A 128 -2.46 -5.45 -19.72
C ASP A 128 -1.44 -6.52 -20.12
N TYR A 129 -1.66 -7.74 -19.63
CA TYR A 129 -0.84 -8.91 -19.95
C TYR A 129 -1.71 -10.10 -20.34
N VAL A 130 -1.15 -10.94 -21.21
CA VAL A 130 -1.69 -12.27 -21.53
C VAL A 130 -0.78 -13.32 -20.90
N MET A 131 -1.34 -14.05 -19.93
CA MET A 131 -0.63 -15.05 -19.16
C MET A 131 -0.54 -16.38 -19.90
N SER A 132 0.65 -16.97 -19.87
CA SER A 132 0.90 -18.33 -20.35
C SER A 132 0.71 -19.39 -19.25
N SER A 133 0.74 -18.96 -17.99
CA SER A 133 0.53 -19.78 -16.79
C SER A 133 -0.55 -19.17 -15.89
N SER A 134 -1.24 -19.98 -15.09
CA SER A 134 -2.16 -19.47 -14.06
C SER A 134 -1.42 -18.81 -12.88
N ASN A 135 -0.09 -18.95 -12.80
CA ASN A 135 0.70 -18.32 -11.75
C ASN A 135 1.33 -17.02 -12.27
N LEU A 136 1.11 -15.95 -11.53
CA LEU A 136 1.78 -14.66 -11.68
C LEU A 136 2.96 -14.59 -10.71
N ALA A 137 4.14 -14.27 -11.23
CA ALA A 137 5.30 -13.90 -10.43
C ALA A 137 5.53 -12.39 -10.53
N LEU A 138 5.20 -11.66 -9.46
CA LEU A 138 5.45 -10.22 -9.35
C LEU A 138 6.70 -10.00 -8.50
N TYR A 139 7.62 -9.18 -8.99
CA TYR A 139 8.86 -8.86 -8.32
C TYR A 139 8.87 -7.38 -7.93
N LEU A 140 9.16 -7.13 -6.66
CA LEU A 140 9.35 -5.80 -6.10
C LEU A 140 10.75 -5.75 -5.47
N ASP A 141 11.65 -4.93 -6.01
CA ASP A 141 13.07 -4.87 -5.62
C ASP A 141 13.73 -6.26 -5.58
N ASN A 142 13.49 -7.04 -6.63
CA ASN A 142 13.96 -8.41 -6.78
C ASN A 142 13.40 -9.43 -5.74
N THR A 143 12.46 -9.03 -4.89
CA THR A 143 11.71 -9.94 -4.00
C THR A 143 10.51 -10.50 -4.74
N LEU A 144 10.35 -11.82 -4.73
CA LEU A 144 9.30 -12.54 -5.46
C LEU A 144 8.00 -12.66 -4.64
N TYR A 145 6.88 -12.34 -5.28
CA TYR A 145 5.52 -12.51 -4.81
C TYR A 145 4.72 -13.33 -5.84
N ASN A 146 4.34 -14.54 -5.46
CA ASN A 146 3.57 -15.43 -6.32
C ASN A 146 2.07 -15.32 -6.02
N PHE A 147 1.27 -15.22 -7.08
CA PHE A 147 -0.19 -15.25 -7.03
C PHE A 147 -0.72 -16.28 -8.02
N THR A 148 -1.83 -16.95 -7.68
CA THR A 148 -2.43 -17.98 -8.54
C THR A 148 -3.80 -17.50 -9.00
N PHE A 149 -3.99 -17.30 -10.30
CA PHE A 149 -5.27 -16.93 -10.87
C PHE A 149 -6.16 -18.16 -10.99
N TYR A 150 -7.20 -18.20 -10.16
CA TYR A 150 -8.23 -19.24 -10.21
C TYR A 150 -9.27 -18.92 -11.29
N PRO A 151 -10.12 -19.90 -11.66
CA PRO A 151 -11.27 -19.62 -12.52
C PRO A 151 -12.14 -18.51 -11.93
N GLY A 152 -12.45 -17.50 -12.75
CA GLY A 152 -13.21 -16.32 -12.33
C GLY A 152 -12.36 -15.07 -12.20
N GLN A 153 -12.93 -14.04 -11.59
CA GLN A 153 -12.25 -12.77 -11.37
C GLN A 153 -11.35 -12.88 -10.14
N ASN A 154 -10.08 -12.49 -10.30
CA ASN A 154 -9.10 -12.44 -9.23
C ASN A 154 -8.65 -10.99 -9.05
N ILE A 155 -8.36 -10.60 -7.82
CA ILE A 155 -7.81 -9.29 -7.47
C ILE A 155 -6.78 -9.51 -6.38
N TYR A 156 -5.56 -9.08 -6.63
CA TYR A 156 -4.42 -9.14 -5.71
C TYR A 156 -3.83 -7.75 -5.53
N TYR A 157 -3.23 -7.50 -4.38
CA TYR A 157 -2.53 -6.24 -4.14
C TYR A 157 -1.20 -6.42 -3.41
N LEU A 158 -0.31 -5.46 -3.63
CA LEU A 158 0.96 -5.30 -2.95
C LEU A 158 1.18 -3.83 -2.63
N ILE A 159 1.47 -3.53 -1.37
CA ILE A 159 1.76 -2.18 -0.91
C ILE A 159 3.12 -2.21 -0.22
N LYS A 160 4.03 -1.36 -0.70
CA LYS A 160 5.34 -1.12 -0.09
C LYS A 160 5.35 0.25 0.53
N HIS A 161 5.79 0.33 1.78
CA HIS A 161 5.98 1.58 2.50
C HIS A 161 7.39 1.64 3.04
N SER A 162 8.13 2.68 2.64
CA SER A 162 9.49 2.93 3.12
C SER A 162 9.45 4.04 4.18
N TYR A 163 9.74 3.71 5.44
CA TYR A 163 9.70 4.67 6.54
C TYR A 163 10.88 4.45 7.50
N ASN A 164 11.60 5.52 7.84
CA ASN A 164 12.80 5.48 8.71
C ASN A 164 13.83 4.40 8.30
N ASN A 165 14.14 4.30 6.99
CA ASN A 165 15.05 3.30 6.43
C ASN A 165 14.60 1.83 6.64
N GLN A 166 13.34 1.61 7.00
CA GLN A 166 12.72 0.29 7.07
C GLN A 166 11.69 0.14 5.94
N ILE A 167 11.62 -1.07 5.38
CA ILE A 167 10.68 -1.42 4.32
C ILE A 167 9.58 -2.29 4.94
N PHE A 168 8.34 -1.87 4.76
CA PHE A 168 7.15 -2.61 5.18
C PHE A 168 6.37 -2.99 3.94
N ILE A 169 6.00 -4.26 3.83
CA ILE A 169 5.27 -4.79 2.67
C ILE A 169 4.04 -5.53 3.17
N VAL A 170 2.89 -5.18 2.61
CA VAL A 170 1.65 -5.90 2.84
C VAL A 170 1.09 -6.38 1.50
N LYS A 171 0.48 -7.56 1.52
CA LYS A 171 -0.04 -8.24 0.34
C LYS A 171 -1.36 -8.93 0.67
N GLY A 172 -2.21 -9.10 -0.34
CA GLY A 172 -3.47 -9.83 -0.25
C GLY A 172 -3.97 -10.29 -1.60
#